data_AF-A0A2E8RBD8-F1
#
_entry.id   AF-A0A2E8RBD8-F1
#
_cell.length_a   1.000
_cell.length_b   1.000
_cell.length_c   1.000
_cell.angle_alpha   90.00
_cell.angle_beta   90.00
_cell.angle_gamma   90.00
#
_symmetry.space_group_name_H-M   'P 1'
#
loop_
_entity.id
_entity.type
_entity.pdbx_description
1 polymer ?
#
loop_
_entity_poly.entity_id
_entity_poly.type
_entity_poly.pdbx_seq_one_letter_code
_entity_poly.pdbx_strand_id
1 'polypeptide(L)'
;MVSTYHVGELVSAIVGDKLTVEVISPSNVPVHDYEPSAADIVRLSDSELFFYHGLNLEPWVDTTIESLGDDAPLSVMTHTMPTGQDTLDYESVLISNLCEVLTDGPFESTTLGTMSDDHDDHEDHDDHSDEEGDHDDDHDDHSDEEGDHDDDHDDHSDEEGDHDDDHDDHSD
;
A
#
# COMPACT_ATOMS: atom_id res chain seq x y z
N MET A 1 -9.21 -7.70 25.16
CA MET A 1 -8.71 -7.10 23.91
C MET A 1 -9.64 -7.47 22.75
N VAL A 2 -9.71 -6.63 21.71
CA VAL A 2 -10.52 -6.89 20.50
C VAL A 2 -9.74 -6.61 19.22
N SER A 3 -10.07 -7.28 18.12
CA SER A 3 -9.38 -7.09 16.82
C SER A 3 -9.76 -5.81 16.09
N THR A 4 -11.04 -5.43 16.13
CA THR A 4 -11.62 -4.33 15.35
C THR A 4 -12.47 -3.41 16.22
N TYR A 5 -12.65 -2.17 15.75
CA TYR A 5 -13.57 -1.21 16.37
C TYR A 5 -15.00 -1.77 16.51
N HIS A 6 -15.55 -2.40 15.46
CA HIS A 6 -16.91 -2.94 15.48
C HIS A 6 -17.12 -4.00 16.57
N VAL A 7 -16.17 -4.92 16.71
CA VAL A 7 -16.20 -5.92 17.79
C VAL A 7 -16.05 -5.22 19.15
N GLY A 8 -15.19 -4.21 19.23
CA GLY A 8 -15.03 -3.36 20.42
C GLY A 8 -16.32 -2.71 20.89
N GLU A 9 -17.12 -2.13 20.00
CA GLU A 9 -18.40 -1.52 20.34
C GLU A 9 -19.41 -2.54 20.88
N LEU A 10 -19.49 -3.72 20.24
CA LEU A 10 -20.36 -4.81 20.70
C LEU A 10 -19.97 -5.29 22.10
N VAL A 11 -18.69 -5.52 22.33
CA VAL A 11 -18.18 -5.96 23.64
C VAL A 11 -18.41 -4.88 24.69
N SER A 12 -18.08 -3.62 24.38
CA SER A 12 -18.22 -2.47 25.29
C SER A 12 -19.67 -2.28 25.73
N ALA A 13 -20.63 -2.42 24.82
CA ALA A 13 -22.05 -2.32 25.14
C ALA A 13 -22.53 -3.39 26.14
N ILE A 14 -21.89 -4.56 26.16
CA ILE A 14 -22.24 -5.68 27.05
C ILE A 14 -21.55 -5.54 28.41
N VAL A 15 -20.24 -5.24 28.41
CA VAL A 15 -19.43 -5.25 29.63
C VAL A 15 -19.58 -3.97 30.45
N GLY A 16 -19.89 -2.84 29.81
CA GLY A 16 -19.95 -1.53 30.45
C GLY A 16 -18.65 -1.22 31.18
N ASP A 17 -18.75 -0.67 32.39
CA ASP A 17 -17.58 -0.23 33.17
C ASP A 17 -16.85 -1.37 33.92
N LYS A 18 -17.21 -2.64 33.67
CA LYS A 18 -16.65 -3.78 34.43
C LYS A 18 -15.31 -4.25 33.91
N LEU A 19 -15.04 -4.04 32.61
CA LEU A 19 -13.84 -4.50 31.93
C LEU A 19 -13.34 -3.39 31.00
N THR A 20 -12.03 -3.28 30.86
CA THR A 20 -11.41 -2.40 29.86
C THR A 20 -11.44 -3.09 28.50
N VAL A 21 -11.94 -2.40 27.48
CA VAL A 21 -11.95 -2.89 26.10
C VAL A 21 -10.91 -2.10 25.31
N GLU A 22 -9.89 -2.80 24.82
CA GLU A 22 -8.83 -2.22 23.98
C GLU A 22 -8.82 -2.88 22.62
N VAL A 23 -8.76 -2.07 21.57
CA VAL A 23 -8.58 -2.52 20.19
C VAL A 23 -7.08 -2.72 19.93
N ILE A 24 -6.71 -3.85 19.35
CA ILE A 24 -5.31 -4.18 19.06
C ILE A 24 -4.80 -3.43 17.81
N SER A 25 -5.61 -3.37 16.76
CA SER A 25 -5.24 -2.79 15.47
C SER A 25 -5.37 -1.26 15.46
N PRO A 26 -4.43 -0.52 14.85
CA PRO A 26 -4.51 0.93 14.72
C PRO A 26 -5.56 1.36 13.69
N SER A 27 -6.09 2.57 13.85
CA SER A 27 -7.21 3.07 13.02
C SER A 27 -6.85 3.36 11.55
N ASN A 28 -5.56 3.36 11.19
CA ASN A 28 -5.06 3.72 9.86
C ASN A 28 -4.61 2.52 9.02
N VAL A 29 -4.76 1.29 9.51
CA VAL A 29 -4.40 0.07 8.79
C VAL A 29 -5.67 -0.76 8.61
N PRO A 30 -6.02 -1.18 7.38
CA PRO A 30 -7.11 -2.12 7.17
C PRO A 30 -6.84 -3.40 7.96
N VAL A 31 -7.85 -3.94 8.65
CA VAL A 31 -7.64 -5.08 9.56
C VAL A 31 -7.10 -6.34 8.84
N HIS A 32 -7.42 -6.51 7.56
CA HIS A 32 -6.92 -7.64 6.76
C HIS A 32 -5.44 -7.51 6.37
N ASP A 33 -4.89 -6.29 6.42
CA ASP A 33 -3.47 -5.99 6.16
C ASP A 33 -2.67 -5.76 7.46
N TYR A 34 -3.35 -5.75 8.61
CA TYR A 34 -2.71 -5.53 9.89
C TYR A 34 -1.89 -6.75 10.31
N GLU A 35 -0.66 -6.51 10.75
CA GLU A 35 0.21 -7.51 11.36
C GLU A 35 0.59 -7.03 12.77
N PRO A 36 0.40 -7.85 13.83
CA PRO A 36 0.77 -7.47 15.18
C PRO A 36 2.27 -7.18 15.32
N SER A 37 2.60 -6.04 15.92
CA SER A 37 3.98 -5.80 16.35
C SER A 37 4.34 -6.68 17.54
N ALA A 38 5.63 -6.82 17.86
CA ALA A 38 6.07 -7.51 19.08
C ALA A 38 5.43 -6.91 20.35
N ALA A 39 5.20 -5.59 20.37
CA ALA A 39 4.51 -4.94 21.47
C ALA A 39 3.03 -5.34 21.54
N ASP A 40 2.36 -5.47 20.40
CA ASP A 40 0.97 -5.92 20.34
C ASP A 40 0.80 -7.37 20.78
N ILE A 41 1.75 -8.24 20.43
CA ILE A 41 1.78 -9.63 20.89
C ILE A 41 1.87 -9.69 22.43
N VAL A 42 2.73 -8.86 23.04
CA VAL A 42 2.82 -8.77 24.51
C VAL A 42 1.52 -8.24 25.13
N ARG A 43 0.92 -7.19 24.56
CA ARG A 43 -0.37 -6.70 25.09
C ARG A 43 -1.49 -7.72 24.91
N LEU A 44 -1.44 -8.52 23.85
CA LEU A 44 -2.40 -9.60 23.60
C LEU A 44 -2.23 -10.73 24.62
N SER A 45 -1.00 -11.16 24.91
CA SER A 45 -0.73 -12.19 25.93
C SER A 45 -1.12 -11.74 27.33
N ASP A 46 -1.00 -10.45 27.64
CA ASP A 46 -1.42 -9.90 28.94
C ASP A 46 -2.95 -9.78 29.09
N SER A 47 -3.71 -10.00 28.01
CA SER A 47 -5.16 -9.89 28.04
C SER A 47 -5.82 -11.17 28.58
N GLU A 48 -6.95 -11.05 29.28
CA GLU A 48 -7.68 -12.23 29.78
C GLU A 48 -8.55 -12.88 28.69
N LEU A 49 -9.13 -12.05 27.82
CA LEU A 49 -10.01 -12.46 26.73
C LEU A 49 -9.68 -11.66 25.46
N PHE A 50 -9.70 -12.35 24.33
CA PHE A 50 -9.56 -11.78 23.00
C PHE A 50 -10.80 -12.08 22.15
N PHE A 51 -11.45 -11.03 21.63
CA PHE A 51 -12.55 -11.17 20.67
C PHE A 51 -12.13 -10.69 19.29
N TYR A 52 -12.43 -11.47 18.26
CA TYR A 52 -12.12 -11.11 16.87
C TYR A 52 -13.29 -11.36 15.93
N HIS A 53 -13.23 -10.81 14.71
CA HIS A 53 -14.33 -10.92 13.77
C HIS A 53 -14.52 -12.37 13.33
N GLY A 54 -13.44 -13.03 12.89
CA GLY A 54 -13.49 -14.38 12.34
C GLY A 54 -13.71 -14.37 10.82
N LEU A 55 -14.05 -15.53 10.25
CA LEU A 55 -14.20 -15.73 8.79
C LEU A 55 -12.98 -15.23 7.98
N ASN A 56 -11.78 -15.37 8.53
CA ASN A 56 -10.51 -14.93 7.94
C ASN A 56 -10.41 -13.42 7.64
N LEU A 57 -11.19 -12.56 8.31
CA LEU A 57 -11.01 -11.11 8.20
C LEU A 57 -9.66 -10.65 8.79
N GLU A 58 -9.16 -11.36 9.79
CA GLU A 58 -7.89 -11.11 10.47
C GLU A 58 -6.94 -12.30 10.29
N PRO A 59 -6.25 -12.43 9.13
CA PRO A 59 -5.46 -13.63 8.81
C PRO A 59 -4.33 -13.92 9.80
N TRP A 60 -3.85 -12.89 10.48
CA TRP A 60 -2.77 -12.96 11.47
C TRP A 60 -3.18 -13.68 12.77
N VAL A 61 -4.48 -13.78 13.08
CA VAL A 61 -4.95 -14.23 14.41
C VAL A 61 -4.51 -15.66 14.69
N ASP A 62 -4.78 -16.59 13.79
CA ASP A 62 -4.53 -18.02 14.04
C ASP A 62 -3.04 -18.27 14.28
N THR A 63 -2.17 -17.73 13.42
CA THR A 63 -0.71 -17.84 13.60
C THR A 63 -0.22 -17.17 14.87
N THR A 64 -0.78 -16.00 15.24
CA THR A 64 -0.39 -15.29 16.46
C THR A 64 -0.78 -16.07 17.71
N ILE A 65 -2.03 -16.56 17.78
CA ILE A 65 -2.53 -17.34 18.92
C ILE A 65 -1.76 -18.66 19.05
N GLU A 66 -1.45 -19.34 17.93
CA GLU A 66 -0.60 -20.53 17.94
C GLU A 66 0.81 -20.23 18.47
N SER A 67 1.40 -19.09 18.10
CA SER A 67 2.74 -18.70 18.54
C SER A 67 2.83 -18.41 20.04
N LEU A 68 1.72 -17.99 20.66
CA LEU A 68 1.63 -17.69 22.09
C LEU A 68 1.50 -18.95 22.96
N GLY A 69 1.04 -20.07 22.40
CA GLY A 69 0.92 -21.34 23.14
C GLY A 69 0.09 -21.21 24.42
N ASP A 70 0.68 -21.59 25.56
CA ASP A 70 0.00 -21.55 26.86
C ASP A 70 -0.26 -20.11 27.37
N ASP A 71 0.46 -19.12 26.84
CA ASP A 71 0.29 -17.71 27.18
C ASP A 71 -0.82 -17.04 26.34
N ALA A 72 -1.47 -17.79 25.43
CA ALA A 72 -2.54 -17.26 24.61
C ALA A 72 -3.80 -16.96 25.44
N PRO A 73 -4.43 -15.78 25.26
CA PRO A 73 -5.69 -15.48 25.92
C PRO A 73 -6.82 -16.37 25.40
N LEU A 74 -7.89 -16.49 26.18
CA LEU A 74 -9.12 -17.12 25.69
C LEU A 74 -9.64 -16.32 24.49
N SER A 75 -9.55 -16.92 23.31
CA SER A 75 -9.87 -16.28 22.04
C SER A 75 -11.23 -16.73 21.51
N VAL A 76 -12.08 -15.78 21.10
CA VAL A 76 -13.46 -16.02 20.67
C VAL A 76 -13.79 -15.26 19.39
N MET A 77 -14.24 -15.99 18.37
CA MET A 77 -14.79 -15.39 17.15
C MET A 77 -16.21 -14.89 17.35
N THR A 78 -16.51 -13.72 16.79
CA THR A 78 -17.87 -13.16 16.77
C THR A 78 -18.71 -13.66 15.59
N HIS A 79 -18.08 -13.96 14.45
CA HIS A 79 -18.71 -14.55 13.28
C HIS A 79 -18.15 -15.93 12.99
N THR A 80 -19.05 -16.87 12.71
CA THR A 80 -18.72 -18.23 12.32
C THR A 80 -19.71 -18.69 11.26
N MET A 81 -19.28 -19.65 10.42
CA MET A 81 -20.17 -20.31 9.49
C MET A 81 -21.27 -21.05 10.25
N PRO A 82 -22.49 -21.16 9.69
CA PRO A 82 -23.50 -22.07 10.24
C PRO A 82 -22.92 -23.46 10.44
N THR A 83 -23.34 -24.15 11.50
CA THR A 83 -22.80 -25.47 11.84
C THR A 83 -22.86 -26.44 10.65
N GLY A 84 -21.72 -27.04 10.31
CA GLY A 84 -21.59 -27.97 9.18
C GLY A 84 -21.36 -27.33 7.82
N GLN A 85 -21.13 -26.01 7.76
CA GLN A 85 -20.63 -25.33 6.57
C GLN A 85 -19.16 -24.98 6.74
N ASP A 86 -18.37 -25.34 5.73
CA ASP A 86 -16.98 -24.91 5.63
C ASP A 86 -16.93 -23.51 5.00
N THR A 87 -15.86 -22.77 5.28
CA THR A 87 -15.49 -21.61 4.46
C THR A 87 -15.20 -22.17 3.07
N LEU A 88 -16.17 -22.11 2.16
CA LEU A 88 -15.89 -22.35 0.75
C LEU A 88 -14.74 -21.41 0.40
N ASP A 89 -13.69 -21.92 -0.25
CA ASP A 89 -12.65 -21.05 -0.80
C ASP A 89 -13.38 -19.99 -1.61
N TYR A 90 -13.35 -18.76 -1.09
CA TYR A 90 -13.99 -17.62 -1.73
C TYR A 90 -13.48 -17.52 -3.17
N GLU A 91 -12.23 -17.92 -3.41
CA GLU A 91 -11.66 -18.16 -4.73
C GLU A 91 -12.50 -19.12 -5.59
N SER A 92 -12.90 -20.29 -5.11
CA SER A 92 -13.71 -21.24 -5.89
C SER A 92 -15.09 -20.70 -6.24
N VAL A 93 -15.73 -19.98 -5.30
CA VAL A 93 -17.03 -19.35 -5.54
C VAL A 93 -16.90 -18.16 -6.48
N LEU A 94 -15.89 -17.32 -6.30
CA LEU A 94 -15.58 -16.20 -7.18
C LEU A 94 -15.22 -16.68 -8.58
N ILE A 95 -14.38 -17.70 -8.71
CA ILE A 95 -14.01 -18.29 -10.00
C ILE A 95 -15.26 -18.84 -10.67
N SER A 96 -16.12 -19.56 -9.94
CA SER A 96 -17.36 -20.10 -10.51
C SER A 96 -18.30 -18.98 -10.97
N ASN A 97 -18.55 -17.97 -10.13
CA ASN A 97 -19.41 -16.83 -10.47
C ASN A 97 -18.81 -15.98 -11.59
N LEU A 98 -17.50 -15.76 -11.60
CA LEU A 98 -16.80 -15.05 -12.65
C LEU A 98 -16.87 -15.82 -13.97
N CYS A 99 -16.65 -17.13 -13.94
CA CYS A 99 -16.79 -17.99 -15.12
C CYS A 99 -18.22 -18.00 -15.64
N GLU A 100 -19.23 -18.03 -14.77
CA GLU A 100 -20.64 -17.91 -15.16
C GLU A 100 -20.91 -16.56 -15.83
N VAL A 101 -20.48 -15.44 -15.25
CA VAL A 101 -20.63 -14.11 -15.86
C VAL A 101 -19.87 -13.99 -17.19
N LEU A 102 -18.66 -14.54 -17.27
CA LEU A 102 -17.83 -14.57 -18.48
C LEU A 102 -18.31 -15.55 -19.56
N THR A 103 -19.23 -16.47 -19.24
CA THR A 103 -19.77 -17.44 -20.20
C THR A 103 -21.22 -17.11 -20.60
N ASP A 104 -22.06 -16.77 -19.62
CA ASP A 104 -23.51 -16.66 -19.77
C ASP A 104 -24.01 -15.20 -19.84
N GLY A 105 -23.19 -14.21 -19.48
CA GLY A 105 -23.51 -12.78 -19.64
C GLY A 105 -24.52 -12.24 -18.61
N PRO A 106 -24.92 -10.96 -18.69
CA PRO A 106 -24.98 -10.13 -19.89
C PRO A 106 -23.66 -9.41 -20.21
N PHE A 107 -23.17 -9.57 -21.44
CA PHE A 107 -22.11 -8.70 -21.96
C PHE A 107 -22.76 -7.44 -22.53
N GLU A 108 -22.39 -6.28 -21.99
CA GLU A 108 -22.75 -5.00 -22.56
C GLU A 108 -21.55 -4.46 -23.34
N SER A 109 -21.65 -4.46 -24.68
CA SER A 109 -20.61 -3.89 -25.54
C SER A 109 -20.67 -2.37 -25.45
N THR A 110 -19.82 -1.79 -24.61
CA THR A 110 -19.60 -0.34 -24.62
C THR A 110 -18.63 -0.03 -25.76
N THR A 111 -19.17 0.45 -26.88
CA THR A 111 -18.35 1.02 -27.95
C THR A 111 -17.86 2.38 -27.47
N LEU A 112 -16.56 2.47 -27.13
CA LEU A 112 -15.92 3.75 -26.89
C LEU A 112 -15.86 4.50 -28.24
N GLY A 113 -16.58 5.63 -28.34
CA GLY A 113 -16.56 6.44 -29.55
C GLY A 113 -15.12 6.88 -29.85
N THR A 114 -14.57 6.45 -30.99
CA THR A 114 -13.34 7.04 -31.52
C THR A 114 -13.63 8.52 -31.77
N MET A 115 -12.84 9.39 -31.15
CA MET A 115 -12.85 10.80 -31.53
C MET A 115 -12.43 10.83 -33.00
N SER A 116 -13.24 11.44 -33.86
CA SER A 116 -12.85 11.73 -35.22
C SER A 116 -11.67 12.69 -35.15
N ASP A 117 -10.51 12.25 -35.63
CA ASP A 117 -9.40 13.12 -36.01
C ASP A 117 -9.87 14.02 -37.17
N ASP A 118 -10.66 15.04 -36.86
CA ASP A 118 -10.79 16.23 -37.70
C ASP A 118 -9.53 17.06 -37.46
N HIS A 119 -8.46 16.66 -38.16
CA HIS A 119 -7.35 17.58 -38.41
C HIS A 119 -7.85 18.60 -39.44
N ASP A 120 -8.20 19.79 -38.97
CA ASP A 120 -8.35 20.97 -39.82
C ASP A 120 -7.02 21.23 -40.52
N ASP A 121 -6.98 21.00 -41.84
CA ASP A 121 -5.91 21.44 -42.73
C ASP A 121 -5.86 22.98 -42.69
N HIS A 122 -4.93 23.54 -41.91
CA HIS A 122 -4.54 24.92 -42.07
C HIS A 122 -3.56 25.02 -43.25
N GLU A 123 -4.10 25.42 -44.40
CA GLU A 123 -3.35 25.88 -45.56
C GLU A 123 -2.58 27.17 -45.18
N ASP A 124 -1.26 27.06 -44.99
CA ASP A 124 -0.37 28.21 -44.91
C ASP A 124 -0.40 28.96 -46.24
N HIS A 125 -1.08 30.09 -46.25
CA HIS A 125 -1.11 31.02 -47.36
C HIS A 125 0.18 31.86 -47.35
N ASP A 126 1.16 31.44 -48.15
CA ASP A 126 2.26 32.28 -48.63
C ASP A 126 1.69 33.37 -49.56
N ASP A 127 1.61 34.61 -49.08
CA ASP A 127 1.58 35.80 -49.93
C ASP A 127 2.36 36.95 -49.28
N HIS A 128 3.64 37.04 -49.62
CA HIS A 128 4.41 38.26 -49.48
C HIS A 128 4.90 38.69 -50.86
N SER A 129 4.11 39.54 -51.50
CA SER A 129 4.50 40.34 -52.66
C SER A 129 4.91 41.77 -52.22
N ASP A 130 6.21 42.02 -52.38
CA ASP A 130 6.89 43.22 -52.86
C ASP A 130 7.03 44.54 -52.03
N GLU A 131 8.33 44.86 -51.85
CA GLU A 131 9.04 46.14 -52.03
C GLU A 131 9.34 47.09 -50.85
N GLU A 132 10.66 47.10 -50.56
CA GLU A 132 11.60 48.19 -50.25
C GLU A 132 11.52 48.97 -48.92
N GLY A 133 12.65 48.94 -48.19
CA GLY A 133 13.00 49.99 -47.24
C GLY A 133 14.04 49.56 -46.21
N ASP A 134 15.32 49.74 -46.56
CA ASP A 134 16.50 50.13 -45.75
C ASP A 134 16.46 49.86 -44.22
N HIS A 135 17.52 49.27 -43.68
CA HIS A 135 18.38 49.80 -42.61
C HIS A 135 19.28 48.65 -42.12
N ASP A 136 20.54 48.70 -42.55
CA ASP A 136 21.66 48.08 -41.84
C ASP A 136 21.67 48.63 -40.40
N ASP A 137 21.92 47.80 -39.39
CA ASP A 137 22.74 48.24 -38.25
C ASP A 137 23.25 47.05 -37.42
N ASP A 138 24.55 47.11 -37.22
CA ASP A 138 25.45 46.17 -36.60
C ASP A 138 25.08 45.80 -35.15
N HIS A 139 25.35 44.54 -34.82
CA HIS A 139 25.37 44.05 -33.45
C HIS A 139 26.71 44.42 -32.79
N ASP A 140 26.68 45.35 -31.84
CA ASP A 140 27.76 45.54 -30.87
C ASP A 140 27.19 45.69 -29.44
N ASP A 141 27.52 44.67 -28.64
CA ASP A 141 28.13 44.70 -27.30
C ASP A 141 27.48 45.42 -26.10
N HIS A 142 27.81 44.83 -24.93
CA HIS A 142 27.80 45.31 -23.54
C HIS A 142 26.59 44.92 -22.69
N SER A 143 26.72 44.57 -21.40
CA SER A 143 27.75 44.00 -20.52
C SER A 143 27.14 44.14 -19.11
N ASP A 144 27.28 43.10 -18.29
CA ASP A 144 27.36 43.06 -16.81
C ASP A 144 26.27 43.72 -15.93
N GLU A 145 25.65 42.93 -15.06
CA GLU A 145 25.87 43.03 -13.60
C GLU A 145 25.26 41.83 -12.83
N GLU A 146 26.17 40.97 -12.35
CA GLU A 146 26.33 40.39 -11.00
C GLU A 146 25.18 39.65 -10.27
N GLY A 147 25.52 38.42 -9.83
CA GLY A 147 25.16 37.92 -8.48
C GLY A 147 24.40 36.59 -8.44
N ASP A 148 25.12 35.46 -8.36
CA ASP A 148 25.23 34.67 -7.12
C ASP A 148 25.64 33.20 -7.37
N HIS A 149 26.86 32.92 -6.90
CA HIS A 149 27.29 31.75 -6.13
C HIS A 149 27.26 30.34 -6.74
N ASP A 150 28.49 29.96 -7.12
CA ASP A 150 29.11 28.64 -7.12
C ASP A 150 28.67 27.72 -5.97
N ASP A 151 28.50 26.43 -6.25
CA ASP A 151 29.47 25.43 -5.78
C ASP A 151 29.23 24.07 -6.43
N ASP A 152 30.35 23.53 -6.89
CA ASP A 152 30.53 22.47 -7.86
C ASP A 152 30.14 21.05 -7.39
N HIS A 153 29.80 20.27 -8.42
CA HIS A 153 29.90 18.82 -8.46
C HIS A 153 31.36 18.38 -8.39
N ASP A 154 31.68 17.35 -7.60
CA ASP A 154 32.81 16.44 -7.84
C ASP A 154 32.44 15.10 -7.18
N ASP A 155 32.09 14.07 -7.96
CA ASP A 155 32.94 13.14 -8.71
C ASP A 155 33.43 11.95 -7.86
N HIS A 156 33.22 10.78 -8.45
CA HIS A 156 33.50 9.47 -7.91
C HIS A 156 35.01 9.16 -8.00
N SER A 157 35.56 8.51 -6.99
CA SER A 157 36.68 7.59 -7.23
C SER A 157 36.66 6.43 -6.24
N ASP A 158 36.80 5.24 -6.82
CA ASP A 158 36.95 3.94 -6.19
C ASP A 158 38.22 3.86 -5.32
N GLU A 159 38.20 3.07 -4.24
CA GLU A 159 39.36 2.23 -3.90
C GLU A 159 38.97 1.10 -2.92
N GLU A 160 39.16 -0.13 -3.40
CA GLU A 160 39.26 -1.37 -2.65
C GLU A 160 40.48 -1.31 -1.72
N GLY A 161 40.33 -1.78 -0.47
CA GLY A 161 41.41 -1.82 0.51
C GLY A 161 41.30 -3.05 1.41
N ASP A 162 42.05 -4.09 1.05
CA ASP A 162 42.55 -5.14 1.93
C ASP A 162 43.04 -4.56 3.26
N HIS A 163 42.87 -5.29 4.37
CA HIS A 163 43.97 -5.55 5.31
C HIS A 163 43.62 -6.68 6.29
N ASP A 164 44.50 -7.68 6.28
CA ASP A 164 44.64 -8.81 7.20
C ASP A 164 44.79 -8.37 8.67
N ASP A 165 44.34 -9.22 9.60
CA ASP A 165 45.05 -9.43 10.86
C ASP A 165 44.82 -10.87 11.36
N ASP A 166 45.92 -11.61 11.38
CA ASP A 166 46.12 -12.98 11.81
C ASP A 166 45.97 -13.19 13.34
N HIS A 167 45.94 -14.49 13.71
CA HIS A 167 46.34 -15.13 14.98
C HIS A 167 45.25 -15.27 16.08
N ASP A 168 45.05 -16.41 16.74
CA ASP A 168 45.81 -17.66 16.84
C ASP A 168 44.95 -18.81 17.37
N ASP A 169 45.43 -20.00 17.02
CA ASP A 169 45.17 -21.39 17.46
C ASP A 169 44.75 -21.63 18.93
N HIS A 170 43.87 -22.64 19.14
CA HIS A 170 44.20 -23.86 19.89
C HIS A 170 42.98 -24.81 20.05
N SER A 171 43.12 -26.00 19.46
CA SER A 171 42.88 -27.39 19.97
C SER A 171 41.95 -27.54 21.20
N ASP A 172 41.01 -28.49 21.31
CA ASP A 172 40.96 -29.93 20.95
C ASP A 172 39.47 -30.34 20.88
#